data_AF-A0A6I3CK79-F1
#
_entry.id   AF-A0A6I3CK79-F1
#
_cell.length_a   1.000
_cell.length_b   1.000
_cell.length_c   1.000
_cell.angle_alpha   90.00
_cell.angle_beta   90.00
_cell.angle_gamma   90.00
#
_symmetry.space_group_name_H-M   'P 1'
#
loop_
_entity.id
_entity.type
_entity.pdbx_description
1 polymer ?
#
loop_
_entity_poly.entity_id
_entity_poly.type
_entity_poly.pdbx_seq_one_letter_code
_entity_poly.pdbx_strand_id
1 'polypeptide(L)'
;MFAIYAGAVSREDPLSCLRVGEIELPSAPQGWIPVAVKAASLNHHDIWSLKGQALTAERVPMILGSDAAGVVDGNREVIVHAVIGNSAGGDETLDTKRSLLSEVYPGTMAQQLYVPAGNLIDKPAEFTWAEAACLPTAYLTAYRMIATKSATGQGDTILVQGAAGGVATALIVLGKALNRNVWVTSRTADKREWALSLGADAAFEPGERLPGKVDAVMETVGEATWDHSLKSLRPGGTIVISGATSGANPPADLNRVFFLQLNIVGSTMGTAAELRELIDLLVRTGVRPVIDRELPMEKGAEAFALMASGDVHGKLVLTVG
;
A
#
# COMPACT_ATOMS: atom_id res chain seq x y z
N MET A 1 -13.82 23.42 1.35
CA MET A 1 -13.25 22.62 0.26
C MET A 1 -13.84 21.23 0.35
N PHE A 2 -14.07 20.60 -0.79
CA PHE A 2 -14.59 19.23 -0.83
C PHE A 2 -13.52 18.24 -0.35
N ALA A 3 -13.90 17.32 0.52
CA ALA A 3 -13.03 16.28 1.06
C ALA A 3 -13.82 15.03 1.50
N ILE A 4 -13.08 13.95 1.69
CA ILE A 4 -13.53 12.74 2.38
C ILE A 4 -12.76 12.66 3.70
N TYR A 5 -13.50 12.58 4.80
CA TYR A 5 -12.90 12.67 6.13
C TYR A 5 -13.61 11.77 7.14
N ALA A 6 -12.87 11.33 8.15
CA ALA A 6 -13.43 10.70 9.33
C ALA A 6 -13.99 11.78 10.26
N GLY A 7 -15.31 11.76 10.53
CA GLY A 7 -15.94 12.63 11.52
C GLY A 7 -15.93 12.05 12.94
N ALA A 8 -15.67 10.75 13.07
CA ALA A 8 -15.55 9.99 14.30
C ALA A 8 -14.69 8.73 14.03
N VAL A 9 -14.54 7.87 15.03
CA VAL A 9 -13.98 6.52 14.86
C VAL A 9 -14.87 5.49 15.55
N SER A 10 -15.02 4.32 14.94
CA SER A 10 -15.84 3.22 15.46
C SER A 10 -15.31 1.88 14.98
N ARG A 11 -14.96 1.00 15.93
CA ARG A 11 -14.50 -0.36 15.61
C ARG A 11 -15.62 -1.22 15.03
N GLU A 12 -16.84 -1.05 15.53
CA GLU A 12 -18.01 -1.86 15.20
C GLU A 12 -18.70 -1.41 13.90
N ASP A 13 -18.75 -0.09 13.67
CA ASP A 13 -19.40 0.50 12.49
C ASP A 13 -18.54 1.64 11.90
N PRO A 14 -17.38 1.30 11.28
CA PRO A 14 -16.43 2.30 10.79
C PRO A 14 -17.00 3.18 9.67
N LEU A 15 -17.84 2.63 8.79
CA LEU A 15 -18.37 3.39 7.65
C LEU A 15 -19.36 4.47 8.09
N SER A 16 -20.07 4.30 9.22
CA SER A 16 -20.91 5.36 9.80
C SER A 16 -20.13 6.62 10.20
N CYS A 17 -18.81 6.50 10.39
CA CYS A 17 -17.92 7.61 10.74
C CYS A 17 -17.44 8.41 9.52
N LEU A 18 -17.63 7.89 8.31
CA LEU A 18 -17.21 8.53 7.07
C LEU A 18 -18.08 9.75 6.77
N ARG A 19 -17.46 10.83 6.31
CA ARG A 19 -18.11 12.02 5.77
C ARG A 19 -17.55 12.34 4.40
N VAL A 20 -18.42 12.76 3.49
CA VAL A 20 -18.09 13.13 2.12
C VAL A 20 -18.78 14.47 1.87
N GLY A 21 -18.01 15.54 1.69
CA GLY A 21 -18.57 16.89 1.58
C GLY A 21 -17.58 18.00 1.90
N GLU A 22 -18.12 19.18 2.19
CA GLU A 22 -17.34 20.37 2.50
C GLU A 22 -16.75 20.35 3.91
N ILE A 23 -15.47 20.70 4.01
CA ILE A 23 -14.76 20.98 5.26
C ILE A 23 -13.98 22.29 5.14
N GLU A 24 -13.72 22.94 6.28
CA GLU A 24 -12.81 24.09 6.32
C GLU A 24 -11.41 23.67 5.85
N LEU A 25 -10.78 24.50 5.01
CA LEU A 25 -9.42 24.25 4.52
C LEU A 25 -8.46 24.30 5.73
N PRO A 26 -7.73 23.21 6.04
CA PRO A 26 -6.78 23.20 7.13
C PRO A 26 -5.68 24.25 6.94
N SER A 27 -5.26 24.88 8.04
CA SER A 27 -4.11 25.79 8.02
C SER A 27 -2.83 25.04 7.63
N ALA A 28 -2.08 25.58 6.67
CA ALA A 28 -0.79 25.01 6.27
C ALA A 28 0.26 25.20 7.37
N PRO A 29 0.98 24.14 7.78
CA PRO A 29 2.19 24.30 8.57
C PRO A 29 3.23 25.16 7.83
N GLN A 30 4.10 25.83 8.58
CA GLN A 30 5.13 26.69 7.99
C GLN A 30 6.04 25.90 7.03
N GLY A 31 6.23 26.43 5.82
CA GLY A 31 7.10 25.83 4.80
C GLY A 31 6.49 24.67 4.02
N TRP A 32 5.20 24.36 4.23
CA TRP A 32 4.50 23.33 3.46
C TRP A 32 3.92 23.92 2.17
N ILE A 33 3.94 23.12 1.11
CA ILE A 33 3.55 23.49 -0.23
C ILE A 33 2.12 23.02 -0.50
N PRO A 34 1.21 23.89 -1.01
CA PRO A 34 -0.11 23.49 -1.45
C PRO A 34 -0.03 22.61 -2.71
N VAL A 35 -0.77 21.51 -2.70
CA VAL A 35 -0.94 20.63 -3.86
C VAL A 35 -2.41 20.61 -4.24
N ALA A 36 -2.72 21.00 -5.48
CA ALA A 36 -4.04 20.83 -6.06
C ALA A 36 -4.19 19.36 -6.50
N VAL A 37 -5.00 18.59 -5.78
CA VAL A 37 -5.14 17.15 -6.02
C VAL A 37 -5.90 16.92 -7.32
N LYS A 38 -5.43 15.95 -8.11
CA LYS A 38 -6.11 15.47 -9.32
C LYS A 38 -6.63 14.06 -9.18
N ALA A 39 -5.90 13.22 -8.46
CA ALA A 39 -6.37 11.90 -8.06
C ALA A 39 -5.79 11.52 -6.71
N ALA A 40 -6.57 10.76 -5.94
CA ALA A 40 -6.16 10.08 -4.72
C ALA A 40 -6.54 8.60 -4.82
N SER A 41 -5.87 7.69 -4.11
CA SER A 41 -6.27 6.28 -4.12
C SER A 41 -6.51 5.75 -2.72
N LEU A 42 -7.50 4.85 -2.58
CA LEU A 42 -7.86 4.28 -1.28
C LEU A 42 -6.86 3.20 -0.86
N ASN A 43 -6.65 3.09 0.44
CA ASN A 43 -5.88 2.03 1.10
C ASN A 43 -6.66 1.46 2.30
N HIS A 44 -6.31 0.24 2.73
CA HIS A 44 -6.89 -0.34 3.94
C HIS A 44 -6.64 0.50 5.19
N HIS A 45 -5.56 1.30 5.18
CA HIS A 45 -5.27 2.31 6.22
C HIS A 45 -6.45 3.27 6.44
N ASP A 46 -7.19 3.65 5.39
CA ASP A 46 -8.35 4.54 5.51
C ASP A 46 -9.48 3.86 6.31
N ILE A 47 -9.70 2.56 6.09
CA ILE A 47 -10.65 1.76 6.86
C ILE A 47 -10.16 1.56 8.30
N TRP A 48 -8.87 1.36 8.52
CA TRP A 48 -8.28 1.24 9.86
C TRP A 48 -8.35 2.55 10.64
N SER A 49 -8.24 3.69 9.98
CA SER A 49 -8.46 5.02 10.55
C SER A 49 -9.90 5.14 11.05
N LEU A 50 -10.88 4.80 10.22
CA LEU A 50 -12.30 4.78 10.64
C LEU A 50 -12.57 3.80 11.80
N LYS A 51 -11.83 2.69 11.87
CA LYS A 51 -11.92 1.70 12.98
C LYS A 51 -11.28 2.16 14.30
N GLY A 52 -10.62 3.31 14.31
CA GLY A 52 -9.88 3.79 15.49
C GLY A 52 -8.53 3.10 15.72
N GLN A 53 -7.98 2.41 14.71
CA GLN A 53 -6.72 1.67 14.82
C GLN A 53 -5.53 2.51 14.35
N ALA A 54 -5.70 3.29 13.28
CA ALA A 54 -4.68 4.19 12.74
C ALA A 54 -4.93 5.68 13.10
N LEU A 55 -6.12 5.98 13.64
CA LEU A 55 -6.54 7.33 14.02
C LEU A 55 -7.24 7.28 15.38
N THR A 56 -6.93 8.22 16.27
CA THR A 56 -7.59 8.31 17.59
C THR A 56 -8.77 9.28 17.55
N ALA A 57 -9.71 9.14 18.49
CA ALA A 57 -10.92 9.98 18.54
C ALA A 57 -10.61 11.46 18.79
N GLU A 58 -9.46 11.78 19.39
CA GLU A 58 -9.03 13.17 19.64
C GLU A 58 -8.53 13.86 18.37
N ARG A 59 -8.31 13.11 17.28
CA ARG A 59 -7.78 13.62 16.01
C ARG A 59 -8.84 13.77 14.93
N VAL A 60 -10.11 13.51 15.23
CA VAL A 60 -11.22 13.81 14.31
C VAL A 60 -11.71 15.26 14.48
N PRO A 61 -12.18 15.94 13.42
CA PRO A 61 -12.26 15.45 12.04
C PRO A 61 -10.88 15.36 11.36
N MET A 62 -10.65 14.27 10.61
CA MET A 62 -9.40 14.02 9.87
C MET A 62 -9.70 13.71 8.40
N ILE A 63 -9.12 14.46 7.47
CA ILE A 63 -9.16 14.14 6.04
C ILE A 63 -8.41 12.83 5.81
N LEU A 64 -9.04 11.90 5.11
CA LEU A 64 -8.49 10.56 4.85
C LEU A 64 -7.56 10.53 3.63
N GLY A 65 -6.82 9.43 3.47
CA GLY A 65 -5.96 9.18 2.31
C GLY A 65 -4.48 9.46 2.54
N SER A 66 -3.66 8.57 1.97
CA SER A 66 -2.18 8.64 1.98
C SER A 66 -1.59 8.70 0.57
N ASP A 67 -2.44 8.63 -0.45
CA ASP A 67 -2.04 8.46 -1.85
C ASP A 67 -2.60 9.63 -2.66
N ALA A 68 -1.75 10.40 -3.33
CA ALA A 68 -2.20 11.45 -4.26
C ALA A 68 -1.22 11.71 -5.40
N ALA A 69 -1.79 12.19 -6.50
CA ALA A 69 -1.09 12.92 -7.54
C ALA A 69 -1.83 14.23 -7.84
N GLY A 70 -1.08 15.28 -8.14
CA GLY A 70 -1.64 16.62 -8.31
C GLY A 70 -0.67 17.61 -8.93
N VAL A 71 -1.01 18.89 -8.84
CA VAL A 71 -0.24 20.00 -9.43
C VAL A 71 0.21 20.96 -8.33
N VAL A 72 1.47 21.39 -8.39
CA VAL A 72 2.02 22.50 -7.59
C VAL A 72 2.47 23.63 -8.49
N ASP A 73 2.49 24.85 -7.95
CA ASP A 73 2.95 26.07 -8.65
C ASP A 73 2.28 26.31 -10.02
N GLY A 74 1.07 25.78 -10.19
CA GLY A 74 0.23 25.95 -11.38
C GLY A 74 0.54 25.02 -12.57
N ASN A 75 1.70 24.37 -12.63
CA ASN A 75 2.06 23.52 -13.78
C ASN A 75 2.91 22.28 -13.46
N ARG A 76 3.50 22.15 -12.27
CA ARG A 76 4.37 21.03 -11.95
C ARG A 76 3.54 19.85 -11.48
N GLU A 77 3.52 18.78 -12.26
CA GLU A 77 2.83 17.54 -11.91
C GLU A 77 3.65 16.71 -10.92
N VAL A 78 3.02 16.30 -9.82
CA VAL A 78 3.70 15.62 -8.71
C VAL A 78 2.91 14.41 -8.21
N ILE A 79 3.66 13.46 -7.66
CA ILE A 79 3.21 12.36 -6.81
C ILE A 79 3.57 12.73 -5.37
N VAL A 80 2.62 12.53 -4.45
CA VAL A 80 2.82 12.82 -3.02
C VAL A 80 3.33 11.57 -2.31
N HIS A 81 4.53 11.64 -1.75
CA HIS A 81 5.05 10.63 -0.84
C HIS A 81 4.46 10.84 0.56
N ALA A 82 3.82 9.79 1.11
CA ALA A 82 2.96 9.92 2.29
C ALA A 82 3.68 10.01 3.64
N VAL A 83 4.98 9.67 3.70
CA VAL A 83 5.72 9.56 4.97
C VAL A 83 6.26 10.92 5.36
N ILE A 84 5.70 11.51 6.42
CA ILE A 84 6.19 12.75 7.00
C ILE A 84 7.21 12.40 8.08
N GLY A 85 8.49 12.56 7.78
CA GLY A 85 9.59 12.24 8.69
C GLY A 85 10.92 12.85 8.22
N ASN A 86 11.92 12.80 9.09
CA ASN A 86 13.28 13.23 8.76
C ASN A 86 14.10 12.04 8.25
N SER A 87 14.75 12.20 7.10
CA SER A 87 15.64 11.20 6.52
C SER A 87 17.04 11.17 7.15
N ALA A 88 17.18 11.55 8.43
CA ALA A 88 18.47 11.57 9.14
C ALA A 88 18.97 10.13 9.36
N GLY A 89 19.58 9.55 8.33
CA GLY A 89 19.93 8.13 8.23
C GLY A 89 19.62 7.50 6.86
N GLY A 90 19.08 8.25 5.89
CA GLY A 90 18.77 7.79 4.54
C GLY A 90 17.43 7.05 4.41
N ASP A 91 16.72 6.84 5.52
CA ASP A 91 15.42 6.15 5.55
C ASP A 91 14.47 6.82 6.56
N GLU A 92 13.62 7.69 6.05
CA GLU A 92 12.58 8.40 6.80
C GLU A 92 11.52 7.47 7.40
N THR A 93 11.43 6.21 6.93
CA THR A 93 10.54 5.20 7.55
C THR A 93 11.06 4.71 8.89
N LEU A 94 12.30 5.05 9.25
CA LEU A 94 12.91 4.74 10.54
C LEU A 94 12.94 5.95 11.49
N ASP A 95 12.46 7.12 11.07
CA ASP A 95 12.34 8.25 11.98
C ASP A 95 11.33 7.93 13.09
N THR A 96 11.78 7.98 14.34
CA THR A 96 10.95 7.78 15.53
C THR A 96 9.81 8.79 15.67
N LYS A 97 9.88 9.92 14.96
CA LYS A 97 8.83 10.95 14.90
C LYS A 97 8.01 10.90 13.62
N ARG A 98 8.21 9.90 12.77
CA ARG A 98 7.47 9.79 11.50
C ARG A 98 5.97 9.70 11.76
N SER A 99 5.21 10.20 10.81
CA SER A 99 3.78 9.94 10.67
C SER A 99 3.43 9.69 9.21
N LEU A 100 2.29 9.07 8.95
CA LEU A 100 1.70 9.07 7.63
C LEU A 100 0.72 10.24 7.51
N LEU A 101 0.49 10.71 6.28
CA LEU A 101 -0.71 11.49 5.98
C LEU A 101 -1.96 10.75 6.48
N SER A 102 -2.99 11.49 6.88
CA SER A 102 -4.19 10.97 7.54
C SER A 102 -3.99 10.39 8.96
N GLU A 103 -2.83 10.57 9.59
CA GLU A 103 -2.62 10.19 11.01
C GLU A 103 -2.47 11.40 11.94
N VAL A 104 -1.52 12.28 11.63
CA VAL A 104 -1.26 13.53 12.37
C VAL A 104 -1.69 14.74 11.54
N TYR A 105 -1.42 14.68 10.23
CA TYR A 105 -1.71 15.73 9.27
C TYR A 105 -2.85 15.30 8.35
N PRO A 106 -3.65 16.25 7.83
CA PRO A 106 -4.71 15.96 6.88
C PRO A 106 -4.23 15.12 5.68
N GLY A 107 -5.06 14.15 5.28
CA GLY A 107 -4.78 13.24 4.17
C GLY A 107 -4.98 13.83 2.78
N THR A 108 -4.99 12.93 1.79
CA THR A 108 -4.95 13.25 0.36
C THR A 108 -6.32 13.30 -0.32
N MET A 109 -7.38 12.80 0.30
CA MET A 109 -8.74 12.77 -0.27
C MET A 109 -9.45 14.11 -0.09
N ALA A 110 -8.90 15.16 -0.67
CA ALA A 110 -9.48 16.49 -0.72
C ALA A 110 -9.10 17.20 -2.02
N GLN A 111 -9.75 18.32 -2.34
CA GLN A 111 -9.37 19.16 -3.48
C GLN A 111 -7.96 19.74 -3.37
N GLN A 112 -7.48 19.96 -2.14
CA GLN A 112 -6.15 20.50 -1.87
C GLN A 112 -5.58 19.89 -0.58
N LEU A 113 -4.28 19.65 -0.57
CA LEU A 113 -3.52 19.33 0.64
C LEU A 113 -2.25 20.17 0.75
N TYR A 114 -1.59 20.09 1.89
CA TYR A 114 -0.27 20.68 2.11
C TYR A 114 0.71 19.58 2.47
N VAL A 115 1.94 19.63 1.94
CA VAL A 115 3.02 18.71 2.31
C VAL A 115 4.39 19.41 2.31
N PRO A 116 5.41 18.89 3.03
CA PRO A 116 6.77 19.38 2.89
C PRO A 116 7.28 19.23 1.46
N ALA A 117 8.17 20.11 1.02
CA ALA A 117 8.74 20.06 -0.34
C ALA A 117 9.45 18.72 -0.65
N GLY A 118 10.05 18.08 0.38
CA GLY A 118 10.73 16.79 0.24
C GLY A 118 9.80 15.61 -0.06
N ASN A 119 8.50 15.77 0.16
CA ASN A 119 7.47 14.76 -0.10
C ASN A 119 6.91 14.83 -1.52
N LEU A 120 7.39 15.76 -2.35
CA LEU A 120 6.95 15.92 -3.74
C LEU A 120 7.93 15.23 -4.68
N ILE A 121 7.44 14.24 -5.40
CA ILE A 121 8.16 13.53 -6.47
C ILE A 121 7.57 13.94 -7.81
N ASP A 122 8.38 14.21 -8.82
CA ASP A 122 7.87 14.56 -10.15
C ASP A 122 7.09 13.38 -10.73
N LYS A 123 5.89 13.67 -11.24
CA LYS A 123 5.08 12.69 -11.94
C LYS A 123 5.59 12.58 -13.39
N PRO A 124 5.93 11.38 -13.89
CA PRO A 124 6.23 11.19 -15.31
C PRO A 124 5.03 11.54 -16.19
N ALA A 125 5.31 12.05 -17.40
CA ALA A 125 4.27 12.42 -18.36
C ALA A 125 3.50 11.19 -18.87
N GLU A 126 4.12 10.01 -18.83
CA GLU A 126 3.59 8.73 -19.30
C GLU A 126 2.52 8.13 -18.38
N PHE A 127 2.34 8.67 -17.17
CA PHE A 127 1.32 8.21 -16.23
C PHE A 127 0.10 9.12 -16.30
N THR A 128 -1.06 8.51 -16.20
CA THR A 128 -2.29 9.21 -15.82
C THR A 128 -2.21 9.66 -14.35
N TRP A 129 -3.10 10.58 -13.95
CA TRP A 129 -3.25 10.95 -12.54
C TRP A 129 -3.61 9.75 -11.66
N ALA A 130 -4.49 8.88 -12.16
CA ALA A 130 -4.96 7.70 -11.45
C ALA A 130 -3.83 6.68 -11.20
N GLU A 131 -3.04 6.38 -12.22
CA GLU A 131 -1.86 5.50 -12.09
C GLU A 131 -0.85 6.08 -11.09
N ALA A 132 -0.52 7.37 -11.24
CA ALA A 132 0.40 8.08 -10.36
C ALA A 132 -0.06 8.05 -8.89
N ALA A 133 -1.36 8.24 -8.64
CA ALA A 133 -1.93 8.19 -7.30
C ALA A 133 -1.94 6.79 -6.66
N CYS A 134 -1.74 5.71 -7.42
CA CYS A 134 -1.67 4.35 -6.87
C CYS A 134 -0.31 4.00 -6.24
N LEU A 135 0.70 4.82 -6.50
CA LEU A 135 2.10 4.50 -6.19
C LEU A 135 2.50 4.64 -4.71
N PRO A 136 2.13 5.71 -3.98
CA PRO A 136 2.83 6.09 -2.75
C PRO A 136 2.71 5.10 -1.59
N THR A 137 1.60 4.36 -1.51
CA THR A 137 1.39 3.40 -0.43
C THR A 137 1.55 1.96 -0.90
N ALA A 138 0.60 1.46 -1.71
CA ALA A 138 0.52 0.03 -2.01
C ALA A 138 1.68 -0.47 -2.89
N TYR A 139 1.96 0.23 -3.99
CA TYR A 139 3.04 -0.15 -4.90
C TYR A 139 4.41 0.11 -4.30
N LEU A 140 4.60 1.22 -3.58
CA LEU A 140 5.85 1.49 -2.87
C LEU A 140 6.14 0.42 -1.81
N THR A 141 5.13 0.01 -1.04
CA THR A 141 5.26 -1.09 -0.08
C THR A 141 5.66 -2.39 -0.78
N ALA A 142 4.97 -2.75 -1.86
CA ALA A 142 5.29 -3.96 -2.63
C ALA A 142 6.71 -3.92 -3.23
N TYR A 143 7.12 -2.78 -3.79
CA TYR A 143 8.47 -2.57 -4.30
C TYR A 143 9.52 -2.78 -3.20
N ARG A 144 9.38 -2.10 -2.06
CA ARG A 144 10.31 -2.25 -0.94
C ARG A 144 10.36 -3.67 -0.41
N MET A 145 9.21 -4.36 -0.35
CA MET A 145 9.17 -5.76 0.07
C MET A 145 10.04 -6.63 -0.85
N ILE A 146 9.91 -6.49 -2.17
CA ILE A 146 10.63 -7.32 -3.14
C ILE A 146 12.08 -6.84 -3.29
N ALA A 147 12.29 -5.59 -3.69
CA ALA A 147 13.60 -5.08 -4.09
C ALA A 147 14.54 -4.85 -2.89
N THR A 148 14.02 -4.39 -1.76
CA THR A 148 14.86 -3.97 -0.62
C THR A 148 14.93 -4.99 0.50
N LYS A 149 13.79 -5.63 0.85
CA LYS A 149 13.68 -6.42 2.09
C LYS A 149 13.76 -7.93 1.91
N SER A 150 13.46 -8.45 0.72
CA SER A 150 13.39 -9.91 0.50
C SER A 150 14.74 -10.60 0.34
N ALA A 151 15.79 -9.86 0.00
CA ALA A 151 17.10 -10.37 -0.45
C ALA A 151 17.04 -11.28 -1.70
N THR A 152 15.97 -11.20 -2.50
CA THR A 152 15.82 -12.00 -3.73
C THR A 152 16.45 -11.35 -4.96
N GLY A 153 16.97 -12.18 -5.86
CA GLY A 153 17.56 -11.84 -7.16
C GLY A 153 16.75 -12.37 -8.35
N GLN A 154 17.22 -12.10 -9.58
CA GLN A 154 16.54 -12.55 -10.80
C GLN A 154 16.42 -14.07 -10.83
N GLY A 155 15.23 -14.58 -11.15
CA GLY A 155 14.92 -16.02 -11.18
C GLY A 155 14.50 -16.63 -9.84
N ASP A 156 14.68 -15.92 -8.73
CA ASP A 156 14.21 -16.38 -7.42
C ASP A 156 12.68 -16.43 -7.37
N THR A 157 12.16 -17.31 -6.51
CA THR A 157 10.73 -17.50 -6.31
C THR A 157 10.24 -16.75 -5.07
N ILE A 158 9.22 -15.91 -5.26
CA ILE A 158 8.49 -15.27 -4.17
C ILE A 158 7.09 -15.88 -4.04
N LEU A 159 6.65 -16.10 -2.80
CA LEU A 159 5.26 -16.46 -2.49
C LEU A 159 4.52 -15.25 -1.93
N VAL A 160 3.44 -14.83 -2.56
CA VAL A 160 2.53 -13.79 -2.06
C VAL A 160 1.39 -14.46 -1.30
N GLN A 161 1.29 -14.19 0.00
CA GLN A 161 0.16 -14.68 0.79
C GLN A 161 -1.07 -13.78 0.58
N GLY A 162 -2.12 -14.36 0.02
CA GLY A 162 -3.32 -13.63 -0.38
C GLY A 162 -3.17 -12.96 -1.75
N ALA A 163 -4.13 -13.21 -2.64
CA ALA A 163 -4.15 -12.65 -4.00
C ALA A 163 -4.89 -11.30 -4.12
N ALA A 164 -5.47 -10.80 -3.03
CA ALA A 164 -6.39 -9.66 -3.08
C ALA A 164 -5.89 -8.46 -2.26
N GLY A 165 -6.24 -7.27 -2.75
CA GLY A 165 -5.85 -5.99 -2.18
C GLY A 165 -4.68 -5.35 -2.89
N GLY A 166 -4.53 -4.04 -2.73
CA GLY A 166 -3.58 -3.23 -3.50
C GLY A 166 -2.12 -3.70 -3.41
N VAL A 167 -1.66 -4.13 -2.23
CA VAL A 167 -0.27 -4.62 -2.06
C VAL A 167 -0.08 -5.97 -2.75
N ALA A 168 -1.01 -6.92 -2.59
CA ALA A 168 -0.92 -8.24 -3.24
C ALA A 168 -0.90 -8.12 -4.77
N THR A 169 -1.80 -7.31 -5.33
CA THR A 169 -1.83 -7.02 -6.77
C THR A 169 -0.53 -6.35 -7.24
N ALA A 170 -0.01 -5.38 -6.49
CA ALA A 170 1.27 -4.75 -6.78
C ALA A 170 2.45 -5.73 -6.72
N LEU A 171 2.47 -6.63 -5.73
CA LEU A 171 3.52 -7.65 -5.59
C LEU A 171 3.56 -8.59 -6.80
N ILE A 172 2.41 -8.92 -7.38
CA ILE A 172 2.36 -9.77 -8.57
C ILE A 172 2.99 -9.05 -9.76
N VAL A 173 2.47 -7.87 -10.11
CA VAL A 173 2.94 -7.15 -11.31
C VAL A 173 4.39 -6.67 -11.18
N LEU A 174 4.79 -6.21 -9.98
CA LEU A 174 6.17 -5.77 -9.73
C LEU A 174 7.13 -6.95 -9.60
N GLY A 175 6.70 -8.08 -9.03
CA GLY A 175 7.48 -9.31 -8.98
C GLY A 175 7.87 -9.78 -10.38
N LYS A 176 6.91 -9.76 -11.32
CA LYS A 176 7.18 -10.05 -12.73
C LYS A 176 8.08 -9.00 -13.38
N ALA A 177 7.82 -7.72 -13.16
CA ALA A 177 8.66 -6.63 -13.67
C ALA A 177 10.13 -6.71 -13.19
N LEU A 178 10.35 -7.27 -12.00
CA LEU A 178 11.67 -7.49 -11.40
C LEU A 178 12.30 -8.83 -11.78
N ASN A 179 11.67 -9.64 -12.65
CA ASN A 179 12.10 -10.99 -13.02
C ASN A 179 12.15 -11.98 -11.83
N ARG A 180 11.08 -12.03 -11.04
CA ARG A 180 10.83 -13.10 -10.06
C ARG A 180 9.84 -14.13 -10.61
N ASN A 181 9.95 -15.36 -10.11
CA ASN A 181 8.86 -16.33 -10.19
C ASN A 181 7.87 -15.99 -9.07
N VAL A 182 6.63 -15.66 -9.41
CA VAL A 182 5.60 -15.19 -8.49
C VAL A 182 4.58 -16.28 -8.29
N TRP A 183 4.57 -16.86 -7.08
CA TRP A 183 3.53 -17.77 -6.63
C TRP A 183 2.58 -17.02 -5.71
N VAL A 184 1.29 -17.37 -5.74
CA VAL A 184 0.27 -16.65 -4.96
C VAL A 184 -0.66 -17.64 -4.28
N THR A 185 -1.14 -17.32 -3.08
CA THR A 185 -2.21 -18.07 -2.42
C THR A 185 -3.52 -17.29 -2.39
N SER A 186 -4.66 -17.97 -2.50
CA SER A 186 -5.96 -17.36 -2.23
C SER A 186 -7.03 -18.40 -1.96
N ARG A 187 -8.00 -18.07 -1.09
CA ARG A 187 -9.12 -18.94 -0.67
C ARG A 187 -10.17 -19.18 -1.76
N THR A 188 -10.22 -18.34 -2.79
CA THR A 188 -11.29 -18.37 -3.80
C THR A 188 -10.69 -18.56 -5.19
N ALA A 189 -11.29 -19.46 -5.98
CA ALA A 189 -10.86 -19.78 -7.33
C ALA A 189 -10.75 -18.53 -8.22
N ASP A 190 -11.77 -17.67 -8.21
CA ASP A 190 -11.81 -16.44 -9.02
C ASP A 190 -10.60 -15.53 -8.75
N LYS A 191 -10.19 -15.39 -7.48
CA LYS A 191 -9.01 -14.59 -7.10
C LYS A 191 -7.69 -15.25 -7.49
N ARG A 192 -7.64 -16.59 -7.59
CA ARG A 192 -6.47 -17.31 -8.10
C ARG A 192 -6.37 -17.15 -9.61
N GLU A 193 -7.46 -17.31 -10.34
CA GLU A 193 -7.53 -17.08 -11.79
C GLU A 193 -7.16 -15.63 -12.14
N TRP A 194 -7.67 -14.68 -11.36
CA TRP A 194 -7.29 -13.28 -11.45
C TRP A 194 -5.78 -13.07 -11.27
N ALA A 195 -5.17 -13.65 -10.23
CA ALA A 195 -3.74 -13.55 -10.00
C ALA A 195 -2.91 -14.10 -11.17
N LEU A 196 -3.34 -15.22 -11.77
CA LEU A 196 -2.71 -15.78 -12.96
C LEU A 196 -2.85 -14.82 -14.17
N SER A 197 -4.01 -14.21 -14.36
CA SER A 197 -4.23 -13.23 -15.44
C SER A 197 -3.36 -11.97 -15.32
N LEU A 198 -2.93 -11.62 -14.10
CA LEU A 198 -1.99 -10.53 -13.82
C LEU A 198 -0.53 -10.92 -14.04
N GLY A 199 -0.24 -12.19 -14.29
CA GLY A 199 1.10 -12.70 -14.56
C GLY A 199 1.73 -13.53 -13.44
N ALA A 200 1.00 -13.90 -12.39
CA ALA A 200 1.51 -14.90 -11.45
C ALA A 200 1.82 -16.22 -12.18
N ASP A 201 2.93 -16.87 -11.82
CA ASP A 201 3.38 -18.12 -12.45
C ASP A 201 2.60 -19.33 -11.94
N ALA A 202 2.09 -19.26 -10.70
CA ALA A 202 1.23 -20.29 -10.12
C ALA A 202 0.35 -19.72 -9.00
N ALA A 203 -0.82 -20.32 -8.81
CA ALA A 203 -1.74 -19.96 -7.74
C ALA A 203 -2.23 -21.20 -6.99
N PHE A 204 -2.29 -21.10 -5.66
CA PHE A 204 -2.53 -22.24 -4.75
C PHE A 204 -3.61 -21.93 -3.73
N GLU A 205 -4.23 -22.97 -3.20
CA GLU A 205 -5.07 -22.84 -2.00
C GLU A 205 -4.19 -22.49 -0.77
N PRO A 206 -4.72 -21.79 0.25
CA PRO A 206 -3.95 -21.50 1.45
C PRO A 206 -3.57 -22.80 2.19
N GLY A 207 -2.29 -22.92 2.55
CA GLY A 207 -1.78 -24.11 3.23
C GLY A 207 -1.51 -25.31 2.32
N GLU A 208 -1.78 -25.19 1.01
CA GLU A 208 -1.47 -26.23 0.04
C GLU A 208 0.05 -26.49 -0.01
N ARG A 209 0.43 -27.76 -0.18
CA ARG A 209 1.84 -28.11 -0.35
C ARG A 209 2.33 -27.60 -1.70
N LEU A 210 3.17 -26.58 -1.67
CA LEU A 210 3.81 -26.01 -2.85
C LEU A 210 4.76 -27.01 -3.57
N PRO A 211 4.95 -26.88 -4.89
CA PRO A 211 5.79 -27.79 -5.68
C PRO A 211 7.29 -27.67 -5.34
N GLY A 212 7.69 -26.58 -4.70
CA GLY A 212 9.05 -26.34 -4.25
C GLY A 212 9.09 -25.42 -3.03
N LYS A 213 10.29 -25.20 -2.51
CA LYS A 213 10.53 -24.14 -1.52
C LYS A 213 10.76 -22.81 -2.23
N VAL A 214 10.34 -21.72 -1.60
CA VAL A 214 10.51 -20.36 -2.12
C VAL A 214 11.65 -19.62 -1.42
N ASP A 215 12.21 -18.62 -2.10
CA ASP A 215 13.29 -17.78 -1.59
C ASP A 215 12.78 -16.75 -0.58
N ALA A 216 11.61 -16.17 -0.86
CA ALA A 216 10.96 -15.26 0.05
C ALA A 216 9.43 -15.40 0.07
N VAL A 217 8.83 -15.03 1.19
CA VAL A 217 7.38 -14.92 1.35
C VAL A 217 7.01 -13.47 1.62
N MET A 218 6.06 -12.94 0.86
CA MET A 218 5.46 -11.62 1.03
C MET A 218 4.20 -11.78 1.87
N GLU A 219 4.31 -11.44 3.15
CA GLU A 219 3.29 -11.68 4.18
C GLU A 219 2.51 -10.40 4.48
N THR A 220 1.20 -10.44 4.21
CA THR A 220 0.25 -9.33 4.44
C THR A 220 -0.98 -9.76 5.26
N VAL A 221 -1.16 -11.08 5.42
CA VAL A 221 -2.33 -11.69 6.04
C VAL A 221 -2.07 -11.93 7.53
N GLY A 222 -0.88 -12.38 7.90
CA GLY A 222 -0.48 -12.57 9.30
C GLY A 222 -0.88 -13.94 9.85
N GLU A 223 -1.58 -13.94 10.99
CA GLU A 223 -1.79 -15.15 11.81
C GLU A 223 -2.31 -16.38 11.05
N ALA A 224 -3.27 -16.19 10.15
CA ALA A 224 -3.89 -17.30 9.40
C ALA A 224 -2.95 -18.00 8.39
N THR A 225 -1.89 -17.34 7.93
CA THR A 225 -0.96 -17.86 6.91
C THR A 225 0.44 -18.10 7.43
N TRP A 226 0.75 -17.65 8.65
CA TRP A 226 2.09 -17.67 9.22
C TRP A 226 2.78 -19.04 9.18
N ASP A 227 2.08 -20.09 9.62
CA ASP A 227 2.61 -21.46 9.60
C ASP A 227 2.94 -21.93 8.16
N HIS A 228 2.08 -21.60 7.19
CA HIS A 228 2.33 -21.89 5.78
C HIS A 228 3.51 -21.10 5.22
N SER A 229 3.62 -19.81 5.56
CA SER A 229 4.75 -18.94 5.18
C SER A 229 6.08 -19.53 5.64
N LEU A 230 6.17 -19.90 6.91
CA LEU A 230 7.34 -20.55 7.49
C LEU A 230 7.64 -21.91 6.85
N LYS A 231 6.61 -22.71 6.55
CA LYS A 231 6.76 -24.01 5.87
C LYS A 231 7.16 -23.90 4.41
N SER A 232 6.92 -22.79 3.76
CA SER A 232 7.16 -22.60 2.32
C SER A 232 8.61 -22.24 2.00
N LEU A 233 9.35 -21.68 2.96
CA LEU A 233 10.71 -21.20 2.73
C LEU A 233 11.75 -22.32 2.59
N ARG A 234 12.76 -22.04 1.77
CA ARG A 234 14.03 -22.80 1.80
C ARG A 234 14.86 -22.40 3.03
N PRO A 235 15.87 -23.20 3.43
CA PRO A 235 16.88 -22.74 4.39
C PRO A 235 17.50 -21.39 3.96
N GLY A 236 17.63 -20.47 4.91
CA GLY A 236 18.11 -19.10 4.67
C GLY A 236 17.09 -18.14 4.04
N GLY A 237 15.87 -18.59 3.73
CA GLY A 237 14.85 -17.77 3.09
C GLY A 237 14.25 -16.69 4.01
N THR A 238 13.53 -15.74 3.41
CA THR A 238 13.06 -14.53 4.10
C THR A 238 11.53 -14.39 4.08
N ILE A 239 10.91 -14.17 5.24
CA ILE A 239 9.55 -13.62 5.31
C ILE A 239 9.65 -12.10 5.42
N VAL A 240 9.01 -11.39 4.50
CA VAL A 240 8.83 -9.94 4.58
C VAL A 240 7.39 -9.64 4.99
N ILE A 241 7.20 -8.99 6.14
CA ILE A 241 5.89 -8.70 6.72
C ILE A 241 5.57 -7.22 6.55
N SER A 242 4.45 -6.91 5.91
CA SER A 242 3.94 -5.53 5.78
C SER A 242 2.51 -5.34 6.30
N GLY A 243 1.88 -6.41 6.77
CA GLY A 243 0.55 -6.38 7.35
C GLY A 243 0.21 -7.65 8.12
N ALA A 244 -0.83 -7.57 8.93
CA ALA A 244 -1.29 -8.66 9.80
C ALA A 244 -2.82 -8.70 9.88
N THR A 245 -3.47 -8.68 8.71
CA THR A 245 -4.93 -8.49 8.56
C THR A 245 -5.78 -9.49 9.35
N SER A 246 -5.34 -10.74 9.46
CA SER A 246 -6.05 -11.82 10.16
C SER A 246 -5.71 -11.94 11.64
N GLY A 247 -4.69 -11.22 12.12
CA GLY A 247 -4.17 -11.32 13.48
C GLY A 247 -2.66 -11.08 13.53
N ALA A 248 -2.20 -10.46 14.61
CA ALA A 248 -0.81 -10.02 14.78
C ALA A 248 0.05 -10.93 15.66
N ASN A 249 -0.53 -11.97 16.29
CA ASN A 249 0.16 -12.77 17.31
C ASN A 249 0.22 -14.27 16.99
N PRO A 250 0.74 -14.71 15.81
CA PRO A 250 0.94 -16.12 15.56
C PRO A 250 2.05 -16.73 16.43
N PRO A 251 2.07 -18.07 16.64
CA PRO A 251 3.20 -18.76 17.24
C PRO A 251 4.47 -18.57 16.41
N ALA A 252 5.55 -18.11 17.03
CA ALA A 252 6.79 -17.77 16.31
C ALA A 252 7.53 -18.96 15.66
N ASP A 253 7.28 -20.20 16.11
CA ASP A 253 7.96 -21.44 15.67
C ASP A 253 9.50 -21.30 15.64
N LEU A 254 10.06 -20.91 16.80
CA LEU A 254 11.49 -20.61 16.95
C LEU A 254 12.39 -21.76 16.49
N ASN A 255 11.97 -23.02 16.72
CA ASN A 255 12.71 -24.21 16.30
C ASN A 255 12.99 -24.22 14.80
N ARG A 256 11.97 -23.94 14.00
CA ARG A 256 12.14 -23.85 12.55
C ARG A 256 12.98 -22.64 12.16
N VAL A 257 12.74 -21.49 12.78
CA VAL A 257 13.44 -20.23 12.48
C VAL A 257 14.94 -20.41 12.67
N PHE A 258 15.40 -20.87 13.84
CA PHE A 258 16.83 -21.00 14.09
C PHE A 258 17.45 -22.16 13.31
N PHE A 259 16.75 -23.29 13.17
CA PHE A 259 17.33 -24.49 12.54
C PHE A 259 17.47 -24.33 11.02
N LEU A 260 16.51 -23.68 10.36
CA LEU A 260 16.58 -23.37 8.93
C LEU A 260 17.21 -21.99 8.65
N GLN A 261 17.64 -21.28 9.69
CA GLN A 261 18.25 -19.95 9.58
C GLN A 261 17.36 -18.98 8.79
N LEU A 262 16.05 -18.97 9.07
CA LEU A 262 15.09 -18.12 8.37
C LEU A 262 15.24 -16.67 8.83
N ASN A 263 14.98 -15.75 7.90
CA ASN A 263 14.93 -14.31 8.18
C ASN A 263 13.48 -13.86 8.31
N ILE A 264 13.19 -13.04 9.32
CA ILE A 264 11.87 -12.42 9.51
C ILE A 264 12.09 -10.91 9.53
N VAL A 265 11.56 -10.22 8.52
CA VAL A 265 11.86 -8.81 8.26
C VAL A 265 10.57 -8.00 8.18
N GLY A 266 10.50 -6.91 8.94
CA GLY A 266 9.41 -5.93 8.83
C GLY A 266 9.62 -4.96 7.67
N SER A 267 8.53 -4.60 6.99
CA SER A 267 8.49 -3.56 5.97
C SER A 267 7.27 -2.67 6.16
N THR A 268 7.45 -1.37 6.03
CA THR A 268 6.37 -0.38 6.13
C THR A 268 6.62 0.72 5.12
N MET A 269 5.62 1.04 4.30
CA MET A 269 5.72 2.05 3.25
C MET A 269 6.97 1.85 2.38
N GLY A 270 7.66 2.94 2.04
CA GLY A 270 9.02 2.97 1.54
C GLY A 270 9.53 4.41 1.53
N THR A 271 10.78 4.59 1.15
CA THR A 271 11.41 5.91 1.09
C THR A 271 11.02 6.67 -0.19
N ALA A 272 11.22 7.97 -0.19
CA ALA A 272 11.11 8.82 -1.36
C ALA A 272 12.13 8.40 -2.45
N ALA A 273 13.28 7.84 -2.06
CA ALA A 273 14.24 7.27 -3.00
C ALA A 273 13.68 6.00 -3.66
N GLU A 274 13.14 5.07 -2.87
CA GLU A 274 12.48 3.86 -3.40
C GLU A 274 11.26 4.19 -4.27
N LEU A 275 10.53 5.26 -3.96
CA LEU A 275 9.42 5.71 -4.82
C LEU A 275 9.91 6.20 -6.19
N ARG A 276 11.06 6.90 -6.26
CA ARG A 276 11.68 7.25 -7.54
C ARG A 276 12.15 6.02 -8.30
N GLU A 277 12.78 5.07 -7.63
CA GLU A 277 13.21 3.81 -8.26
C GLU A 277 12.03 2.97 -8.78
N LEU A 278 10.92 2.92 -8.03
CA LEU A 278 9.67 2.30 -8.47
C LEU A 278 9.14 3.00 -9.72
N ILE A 279 9.10 4.33 -9.74
CA ILE A 279 8.67 5.10 -10.90
C ILE A 279 9.55 4.75 -12.11
N ASP A 280 10.87 4.76 -11.95
CA ASP A 280 11.82 4.41 -13.02
C ASP A 280 11.64 2.98 -13.54
N LEU A 281 11.36 2.02 -12.64
CA LEU A 281 11.03 0.65 -13.01
C LEU A 281 9.78 0.59 -13.88
N LEU A 282 8.70 1.26 -13.47
CA LEU A 282 7.42 1.27 -14.19
C LEU A 282 7.53 1.97 -15.55
N VAL A 283 8.27 3.07 -15.63
CA VAL A 283 8.57 3.74 -16.90
C VAL A 283 9.35 2.83 -17.84
N ARG A 284 10.46 2.23 -17.36
CA ARG A 284 11.32 1.35 -18.18
C ARG A 284 10.65 0.07 -18.65
N THR A 285 9.81 -0.54 -17.80
CA THR A 285 9.17 -1.82 -18.10
C THR A 285 7.83 -1.68 -18.81
N GLY A 286 7.24 -0.47 -18.79
CA GLY A 286 5.89 -0.24 -19.29
C GLY A 286 4.79 -0.81 -18.39
N VAL A 287 5.12 -1.42 -17.26
CA VAL A 287 4.14 -1.90 -16.28
C VAL A 287 3.38 -0.71 -15.70
N ARG A 288 2.08 -0.90 -15.44
CA ARG A 288 1.20 0.11 -14.87
C ARG A 288 0.45 -0.42 -13.65
N PRO A 289 0.02 0.47 -12.74
CA PRO A 289 -0.86 0.09 -11.66
C PRO A 289 -2.17 -0.53 -12.15
N VAL A 290 -2.64 -1.57 -11.45
CA VAL A 290 -3.91 -2.23 -11.72
C VAL A 290 -5.00 -1.47 -10.97
N ILE A 291 -5.80 -0.73 -11.72
CA ILE A 291 -6.92 0.06 -11.20
C ILE A 291 -8.21 -0.70 -11.48
N ASP A 292 -8.99 -0.96 -10.43
CA ASP A 292 -10.30 -1.59 -10.54
C ASP A 292 -11.34 -0.57 -11.02
N ARG A 293 -11.45 0.54 -10.28
CA ARG A 293 -12.33 1.67 -10.63
C ARG A 293 -11.68 3.01 -10.38
N GLU A 294 -12.00 3.93 -11.28
CA GLU A 294 -11.88 5.36 -11.07
C GLU A 294 -13.27 5.93 -10.81
N LEU A 295 -13.43 6.63 -9.69
CA LEU A 295 -14.68 7.24 -9.26
C LEU A 295 -14.45 8.72 -8.99
N PRO A 296 -15.40 9.61 -9.31
CA PRO A 296 -15.32 11.00 -8.84
C PRO A 296 -15.29 11.04 -7.31
N MET A 297 -14.58 11.99 -6.71
CA MET A 297 -14.39 12.07 -5.25
C MET A 297 -15.72 12.16 -4.47
N GLU A 298 -16.77 12.70 -5.09
CA GLU A 298 -18.14 12.74 -4.56
C GLU A 298 -18.74 11.36 -4.30
N LYS A 299 -18.25 10.33 -5.00
CA LYS A 299 -18.60 8.93 -4.79
C LYS A 299 -17.73 8.23 -3.74
N GLY A 300 -17.07 8.99 -2.87
CA GLY A 300 -16.24 8.47 -1.78
C GLY A 300 -16.93 7.38 -0.95
N ALA A 301 -18.21 7.56 -0.60
CA ALA A 301 -18.95 6.57 0.17
C ALA A 301 -19.09 5.23 -0.56
N GLU A 302 -19.29 5.25 -1.88
CA GLU A 302 -19.34 4.05 -2.73
C GLU A 302 -17.98 3.34 -2.74
N ALA A 303 -16.89 4.09 -2.92
CA ALA A 303 -15.52 3.55 -2.94
C ALA A 303 -15.14 2.87 -1.61
N PHE A 304 -15.47 3.50 -0.48
CA PHE A 304 -15.20 2.95 0.85
C PHE A 304 -16.03 1.68 1.12
N ALA A 305 -17.28 1.63 0.67
CA ALA A 305 -18.12 0.44 0.78
C ALA A 305 -17.57 -0.73 -0.04
N LEU A 306 -17.13 -0.48 -1.28
CA LEU A 306 -16.46 -1.48 -2.12
C LEU A 306 -15.22 -2.05 -1.42
N MET A 307 -14.32 -1.18 -0.92
CA MET A 307 -13.13 -1.62 -0.19
C MET A 307 -13.48 -2.44 1.06
N ALA A 308 -14.46 -2.00 1.86
CA ALA A 308 -14.85 -2.69 3.09
C ALA A 308 -15.46 -4.07 2.81
N SER A 309 -16.16 -4.24 1.69
CA SER A 309 -16.72 -5.54 1.27
C SER A 309 -15.67 -6.52 0.73
N GLY A 310 -14.52 -6.01 0.27
CA GLY A 310 -13.47 -6.81 -0.35
C GLY A 310 -13.75 -7.21 -1.81
N ASP A 311 -14.78 -6.61 -2.43
CA ASP A 311 -15.15 -6.74 -3.84
C ASP A 311 -14.33 -5.76 -4.71
N VAL A 312 -13.01 -5.96 -4.71
CA VAL A 312 -12.04 -5.12 -5.43
C VAL A 312 -10.89 -5.97 -5.96
N HIS A 313 -10.55 -5.77 -7.23
CA HIS A 313 -9.42 -6.33 -7.95
C HIS A 313 -8.39 -5.24 -8.31
N GLY A 314 -7.65 -4.79 -7.30
CA GLY A 314 -6.59 -3.79 -7.47
C GLY A 314 -6.84 -2.54 -6.64
N LYS A 315 -6.61 -1.36 -7.23
CA LYS A 315 -6.75 -0.06 -6.55
C LYS A 315 -8.07 0.62 -6.92
N LEU A 316 -8.68 1.28 -5.94
CA LEU A 316 -9.78 2.23 -6.14
C LEU A 316 -9.20 3.64 -6.14
N VAL A 317 -9.49 4.41 -7.19
CA VAL A 317 -9.01 5.78 -7.35
C VAL A 317 -10.20 6.74 -7.29
N LEU A 318 -9.99 7.85 -6.58
CA LEU A 318 -10.89 8.98 -6.52
C LEU A 318 -10.29 10.14 -7.33
N THR A 319 -11.01 10.62 -8.33
CA THR A 319 -10.59 11.74 -9.17
C THR A 319 -11.25 13.04 -8.71
N VAL A 320 -10.51 14.14 -8.79
CA VAL A 320 -11.00 15.50 -8.52
C VAL A 320 -11.28 16.16 -9.87
N GLY A 321 -12.51 16.68 -10.03
CA GLY A 321 -12.94 17.42 -11.22
C GLY A 321 -12.21 18.74 -11.44
#